data_AF-A0AAZ3S1V2-F1
#
_entry.id   AF-A0AAZ3S1V2-F1
#
_cell.length_a   1.000
_cell.length_b   1.000
_cell.length_c   1.000
_cell.angle_alpha   90.00
_cell.angle_beta   90.00
_cell.angle_gamma   90.00
#
_symmetry.space_group_name_H-M   'P 1'
#
loop_
_entity.id
_entity.type
_entity.pdbx_description
1 polymer ?
#
loop_
_entity_poly.entity_id
_entity_poly.type
_entity_poly.pdbx_seq_one_letter_code
_entity_poly.pdbx_strand_id
1 'polypeptide(L)'
;PNTTVKCLLTGSNQYCAALVKAGKVLLRHLTASEAKKFPIQEFLFSRLLQDINLTHEQFIDLCILLGCDYCGTIKGIRPKRAIDLIRQHGSIEEILENIDPSKHPAPEDWLFLQPDVVDCSTVDLKWSEPNEDALIQFMCAEKQFSEDRIKNGCKKILKSRQGSTQGRLDTFFTITGSLSSKRKEPETKGSNKKKQKTGATPGKFKKGK
;
A
#
# COMPACT_ATOMS: atom_id res chain seq x y z
N PRO A 1 -11.83 20.49 1.52
CA PRO A 1 -11.74 20.58 3.00
C PRO A 1 -12.32 19.30 3.62
N ASN A 2 -11.52 18.62 4.44
CA ASN A 2 -11.78 17.31 5.08
C ASN A 2 -11.72 16.08 4.15
N THR A 3 -10.52 15.84 3.62
CA THR A 3 -10.11 14.53 3.11
C THR A 3 -9.88 13.59 4.29
N THR A 4 -10.95 13.10 4.92
CA THR A 4 -10.84 11.99 5.86
C THR A 4 -10.58 10.73 5.05
N VAL A 5 -9.30 10.38 4.88
CA VAL A 5 -8.89 9.07 4.39
C VAL A 5 -9.20 8.07 5.52
N LYS A 6 -10.46 7.66 5.63
CA LYS A 6 -10.80 6.45 6.40
C LYS A 6 -10.35 5.28 5.55
N CYS A 7 -9.08 4.92 5.76
CA CYS A 7 -8.41 3.82 5.10
C CYS A 7 -9.15 2.54 5.47
N LEU A 8 -9.98 2.02 4.57
CA LEU A 8 -10.49 0.66 4.70
C LEU A 8 -9.36 -0.30 4.32
N LEU A 9 -8.58 -0.69 5.32
CA LEU A 9 -7.62 -1.77 5.22
C LEU A 9 -8.39 -3.09 5.20
N THR A 10 -8.92 -3.47 4.04
CA THR A 10 -9.53 -4.78 3.87
C THR A 10 -8.41 -5.79 3.65
N GLY A 11 -8.15 -6.60 4.68
CA GLY A 11 -7.22 -7.74 4.60
C GLY A 11 -7.78 -8.93 3.81
N SER A 12 -8.91 -8.77 3.12
CA SER A 12 -9.57 -9.82 2.36
C SER A 12 -9.12 -9.79 0.89
N ASN A 13 -8.97 -10.97 0.29
CA ASN A 13 -8.66 -11.13 -1.14
C ASN A 13 -9.85 -10.79 -2.06
N GLN A 14 -10.83 -10.02 -1.58
CA GLN A 14 -12.05 -9.65 -2.31
C GLN A 14 -11.91 -8.21 -2.83
N TYR A 15 -11.18 -8.10 -3.94
CA TYR A 15 -10.73 -6.82 -4.50
C TYR A 15 -11.89 -5.92 -4.95
N CYS A 16 -12.93 -6.51 -5.54
CA CYS A 16 -14.04 -5.75 -6.13
C CYS A 16 -14.92 -5.10 -5.06
N ALA A 17 -15.30 -5.82 -4.01
CA ALA A 17 -16.21 -5.30 -2.98
C ALA A 17 -15.62 -4.12 -2.19
N ALA A 18 -14.32 -4.18 -1.88
CA ALA A 18 -13.63 -3.12 -1.16
C ALA A 18 -13.43 -1.85 -2.02
N LEU A 19 -13.09 -2.01 -3.30
CA LEU A 19 -12.91 -0.90 -4.25
C LEU A 19 -14.25 -0.24 -4.61
N VAL A 20 -15.28 -1.04 -4.82
CA VAL A 20 -16.62 -0.57 -5.23
C VAL A 20 -17.28 0.29 -4.13
N LYS A 21 -17.17 -0.10 -2.86
CA LYS A 21 -18.04 0.50 -1.83
C LYS A 21 -17.42 1.67 -1.05
N ALA A 22 -16.12 1.63 -0.76
CA ALA A 22 -15.59 2.40 0.37
C ALA A 22 -14.22 3.07 0.15
N GLY A 23 -13.44 2.65 -0.84
CA GLY A 23 -12.04 3.04 -0.93
C GLY A 23 -11.74 4.01 -2.07
N LYS A 24 -11.42 5.27 -1.76
CA LYS A 24 -10.62 6.10 -2.69
C LYS A 24 -9.24 5.47 -2.95
N VAL A 25 -8.75 4.70 -1.97
CA VAL A 25 -7.44 4.05 -1.92
C VAL A 25 -7.64 2.63 -1.37
N LEU A 26 -7.07 1.63 -2.04
CA LEU A 26 -6.93 0.26 -1.53
C LEU A 26 -5.45 -0.07 -1.39
N LEU A 27 -5.04 -0.53 -0.21
CA LEU A 27 -3.68 -0.99 0.07
C LEU A 27 -3.65 -2.51 0.18
N ARG A 28 -2.73 -3.16 -0.54
CA ARG A 28 -2.51 -4.60 -0.54
C ARG A 28 -1.15 -4.96 0.06
N HIS A 29 -1.09 -6.18 0.57
CA HIS A 29 0.09 -6.78 1.21
C HIS A 29 0.55 -6.07 2.50
N LEU A 30 -0.32 -5.27 3.13
CA LEU A 30 -0.01 -4.63 4.40
C LEU A 30 0.15 -5.64 5.56
N THR A 31 -0.70 -6.67 5.59
CA THR A 31 -0.65 -7.76 6.59
C THR A 31 0.06 -9.01 6.06
N ALA A 32 0.61 -8.95 4.85
CA ALA A 32 1.36 -10.07 4.31
C ALA A 32 2.60 -10.33 5.16
N SER A 33 2.96 -11.61 5.29
CA SER A 33 4.13 -11.99 6.08
C SER A 33 5.38 -11.25 5.59
N GLU A 34 6.09 -10.62 6.52
CA GLU A 34 7.36 -9.92 6.27
C GLU A 34 8.39 -10.82 5.58
N ALA A 35 8.36 -12.13 5.87
CA ALA A 35 9.25 -13.12 5.27
C ALA A 35 9.11 -13.21 3.74
N LYS A 36 7.91 -12.96 3.20
CA LYS A 36 7.65 -12.99 1.75
C LYS A 36 8.10 -11.71 1.05
N LYS A 37 8.34 -10.62 1.80
CA LYS A 37 8.80 -9.31 1.28
C LYS A 37 8.00 -8.81 0.08
N PHE A 38 6.70 -9.08 0.03
CA PHE A 38 5.86 -8.53 -1.01
C PHE A 38 5.81 -7.01 -0.85
N PRO A 39 6.03 -6.23 -1.92
CA PRO A 39 5.88 -4.80 -1.84
C PRO A 39 4.41 -4.47 -1.54
N ILE A 40 4.22 -3.43 -0.74
CA ILE A 40 2.89 -2.85 -0.52
C ILE A 40 2.43 -2.28 -1.86
N GLN A 41 1.23 -2.67 -2.29
CA GLN A 41 0.63 -2.18 -3.52
C GLN A 41 -0.49 -1.21 -3.17
N GLU A 42 -0.52 -0.08 -3.84
CA GLU A 42 -1.56 0.94 -3.70
C GLU A 42 -2.40 1.01 -4.98
N PHE A 43 -3.72 0.97 -4.82
CA PHE A 43 -4.68 1.11 -5.90
C PHE A 43 -5.53 2.35 -5.61
N LEU A 44 -5.43 3.34 -6.49
CA LEU A 44 -6.24 4.56 -6.44
C LEU A 44 -7.45 4.38 -7.33
N PHE A 45 -8.63 4.40 -6.72
CA PHE A 45 -9.87 4.12 -7.45
C PHE A 45 -10.17 5.17 -8.53
N SER A 46 -9.87 6.44 -8.27
CA SER A 46 -10.02 7.52 -9.26
C SER A 46 -9.12 7.34 -10.48
N ARG A 47 -7.89 6.89 -10.29
CA ARG A 47 -6.98 6.59 -11.41
C ARG A 47 -7.43 5.37 -12.19
N LEU A 48 -7.89 4.34 -11.46
CA LEU A 48 -8.40 3.13 -12.08
C LEU A 48 -9.59 3.43 -13.01
N LEU A 49 -10.56 4.25 -12.58
CA LEU A 49 -11.68 4.67 -13.40
C LEU A 49 -11.24 5.48 -14.64
N GLN A 50 -10.23 6.34 -14.50
CA GLN A 50 -9.65 7.10 -15.61
C GLN A 50 -8.97 6.18 -16.63
N ASP A 51 -8.17 5.21 -16.16
CA ASP A 51 -7.40 4.31 -17.02
C ASP A 51 -8.32 3.39 -17.85
N ILE A 52 -9.41 2.92 -17.27
CA ILE A 52 -10.39 2.07 -17.96
C ILE A 52 -11.51 2.86 -18.66
N ASN A 53 -11.58 4.17 -18.41
CA ASN A 53 -12.58 5.10 -18.93
C ASN A 53 -14.02 4.63 -18.68
N LEU A 54 -14.34 4.30 -17.42
CA LEU A 54 -15.67 3.89 -16.99
C LEU A 54 -16.15 4.79 -15.83
N THR A 55 -17.47 4.94 -15.71
CA THR A 55 -18.07 5.56 -14.54
C THR A 55 -18.02 4.62 -13.33
N HIS A 56 -18.34 5.17 -12.16
CA HIS A 56 -18.43 4.35 -10.95
C HIS A 56 -19.47 3.23 -11.10
N GLU A 57 -20.67 3.55 -11.60
CA GLU A 57 -21.76 2.60 -11.81
C GLU A 57 -21.38 1.50 -12.82
N GLN A 58 -20.79 1.89 -13.95
CA GLN A 58 -20.26 0.96 -14.95
C GLN A 58 -19.18 0.02 -14.39
N PHE A 59 -18.37 0.52 -13.45
CA PHE A 59 -17.35 -0.31 -12.80
C PHE A 59 -17.97 -1.33 -11.84
N ILE A 60 -19.06 -0.99 -11.15
CA ILE A 60 -19.82 -1.93 -10.32
C ILE A 60 -20.35 -3.06 -11.20
N ASP A 61 -21.00 -2.70 -12.31
CA ASP A 61 -21.53 -3.64 -13.28
C ASP A 61 -20.45 -4.53 -13.87
N LEU A 62 -19.30 -3.95 -14.22
CA LEU A 62 -18.13 -4.72 -14.65
C LEU A 62 -17.69 -5.73 -13.57
N CYS A 63 -17.66 -5.34 -12.29
CA CYS A 63 -17.28 -6.23 -11.21
C CYS A 63 -18.26 -7.41 -11.03
N ILE A 64 -19.56 -7.18 -11.25
CA ILE A 64 -20.57 -8.24 -11.22
C ILE A 64 -20.36 -9.21 -12.40
N LEU A 65 -20.10 -8.69 -13.61
CA LEU A 65 -19.83 -9.50 -14.80
C LEU A 65 -18.55 -10.34 -14.70
N LEU A 66 -17.54 -9.83 -13.99
CA LEU A 66 -16.29 -10.55 -13.74
C LEU A 66 -16.44 -11.69 -12.71
N GLY A 67 -17.56 -11.71 -11.98
CA GLY A 67 -17.84 -12.62 -10.89
C GLY A 67 -17.55 -11.96 -9.54
N CYS A 68 -18.61 -11.62 -8.82
CA CYS A 68 -18.55 -11.19 -7.43
C CYS A 68 -19.13 -12.28 -6.52
N ASP A 69 -18.72 -12.31 -5.25
CA ASP A 69 -19.17 -13.34 -4.29
C ASP A 69 -20.65 -13.21 -3.88
N TYR A 70 -21.33 -12.16 -4.35
CA TYR A 70 -22.69 -11.81 -3.95
C TYR A 70 -23.74 -12.27 -4.96
N CYS A 71 -23.34 -12.50 -6.22
CA CYS A 71 -24.26 -12.71 -7.32
C CYS A 71 -23.76 -13.85 -8.23
N GLY A 72 -24.68 -14.50 -8.94
CA GLY A 72 -24.30 -15.46 -9.99
C GLY A 72 -23.51 -14.78 -11.11
N THR A 73 -22.60 -15.52 -11.76
CA THR A 73 -21.85 -15.02 -12.92
C THR A 73 -22.52 -15.46 -14.23
N ILE A 74 -22.61 -14.55 -15.21
CA ILE A 74 -23.07 -14.90 -16.55
C ILE A 74 -22.02 -15.80 -17.21
N LYS A 75 -22.42 -17.06 -17.50
CA LYS A 75 -21.51 -18.05 -18.10
C LYS A 75 -20.97 -17.56 -19.44
N GLY A 76 -19.68 -17.77 -19.70
CA GLY A 76 -19.08 -17.46 -21.01
C GLY A 76 -18.68 -15.99 -21.23
N ILE A 77 -18.89 -15.11 -20.24
CA ILE A 77 -18.33 -13.76 -20.24
C ILE A 77 -16.95 -13.81 -19.54
N ARG A 78 -15.93 -13.28 -20.21
CA ARG A 78 -14.54 -13.20 -19.72
C ARG A 78 -14.13 -11.74 -19.55
N PRO A 79 -13.07 -11.42 -18.78
CA PRO A 79 -12.73 -10.03 -18.48
C PRO A 79 -12.59 -9.10 -19.67
N LYS A 80 -11.95 -9.55 -20.75
CA LYS A 80 -11.84 -8.76 -21.98
C LYS A 80 -13.21 -8.43 -22.58
N ARG A 81 -14.05 -9.45 -22.74
CA ARG A 81 -15.40 -9.31 -23.30
C ARG A 81 -16.32 -8.50 -22.38
N ALA A 82 -16.17 -8.62 -21.06
CA ALA A 82 -16.94 -7.86 -20.09
C ALA A 82 -16.69 -6.34 -20.23
N ILE A 83 -15.43 -5.93 -20.38
CA ILE A 83 -15.07 -4.53 -20.59
C ILE A 83 -15.66 -4.02 -21.91
N ASP A 84 -15.56 -4.80 -22.98
CA ASP A 84 -16.09 -4.42 -24.30
C ASP A 84 -17.62 -4.25 -24.25
N LEU A 85 -18.33 -5.17 -23.59
CA LEU A 85 -19.79 -5.11 -23.45
C LEU A 85 -20.24 -3.90 -22.63
N ILE A 86 -19.58 -3.63 -21.50
CA ILE A 86 -19.91 -2.46 -20.65
C ILE A 86 -19.64 -1.14 -21.40
N ARG A 87 -18.61 -1.09 -22.25
CA ARG A 87 -18.35 0.11 -23.07
C ARG A 87 -19.38 0.32 -24.19
N GLN A 88 -19.95 -0.76 -24.70
CA GLN A 88 -20.94 -0.72 -25.79
C GLN A 88 -22.34 -0.41 -25.29
N HIS A 89 -22.74 -1.03 -24.18
CA HIS A 89 -24.11 -1.04 -23.68
C HIS A 89 -24.27 -0.28 -22.35
N GLY A 90 -23.19 0.15 -21.70
CA GLY A 90 -23.27 0.99 -20.50
C GLY A 90 -23.72 0.29 -19.21
N SER A 91 -24.68 -0.64 -19.25
CA SER A 91 -25.20 -1.32 -18.05
C SER A 91 -25.46 -2.82 -18.27
N ILE A 92 -25.61 -3.59 -17.19
CA ILE A 92 -25.90 -5.03 -17.28
C ILE A 92 -27.26 -5.28 -17.94
N GLU A 93 -28.25 -4.44 -17.67
CA GLU A 93 -29.60 -4.57 -18.22
C GLU A 93 -29.57 -4.45 -19.75
N GLU A 94 -28.91 -3.44 -20.29
CA GLU A 94 -28.75 -3.27 -21.73
C GLU A 94 -27.93 -4.41 -22.37
N ILE A 95 -26.95 -4.97 -21.64
CA ILE A 95 -26.18 -6.13 -22.11
C ILE A 95 -27.08 -7.35 -22.23
N LEU A 96 -27.95 -7.60 -21.26
CA LEU A 96 -28.85 -8.76 -21.26
C LEU A 96 -29.91 -8.67 -22.36
N GLU A 97 -30.37 -7.47 -22.70
CA GLU A 97 -31.31 -7.27 -23.82
C GLU A 97 -30.66 -7.54 -25.20
N ASN A 98 -29.35 -7.29 -25.33
CA ASN A 98 -28.63 -7.41 -26.59
C ASN A 98 -27.90 -8.76 -26.76
N ILE A 99 -27.88 -9.62 -25.75
CA ILE A 99 -27.24 -10.93 -25.79
C ILE A 99 -28.28 -12.05 -25.91
N ASP A 100 -27.91 -13.13 -26.60
CA ASP A 100 -28.72 -14.35 -26.72
C ASP A 100 -28.93 -15.02 -25.32
N PRO A 101 -30.15 -14.98 -24.76
CA PRO A 101 -30.44 -15.49 -23.42
C PRO A 101 -30.30 -17.01 -23.32
N SER A 102 -30.33 -17.73 -24.45
CA SER A 102 -30.11 -19.19 -24.47
C SER A 102 -28.66 -19.55 -24.16
N LYS A 103 -27.71 -18.72 -24.61
CA LYS A 103 -26.27 -18.93 -24.39
C LYS A 103 -25.80 -18.36 -23.06
N HIS A 104 -26.46 -17.31 -22.59
CA HIS A 104 -26.04 -16.52 -21.44
C HIS A 104 -27.24 -16.26 -20.50
N PRO A 105 -27.71 -17.27 -19.76
CA PRO A 105 -28.82 -17.08 -18.83
C PRO A 105 -28.42 -16.12 -17.71
N ALA A 106 -29.28 -15.14 -17.45
CA ALA A 106 -29.09 -14.19 -16.35
C ALA A 106 -29.33 -14.88 -14.99
N PRO A 107 -28.53 -14.59 -13.96
CA PRO A 107 -28.85 -14.96 -12.58
C PRO A 107 -30.09 -14.20 -12.09
N GLU A 108 -30.88 -14.79 -11.19
CA GLU A 108 -32.06 -14.12 -10.61
C GLU A 108 -31.69 -13.03 -9.59
N ASP A 109 -30.56 -13.18 -8.88
CA ASP A 109 -30.12 -12.28 -7.80
C ASP A 109 -28.78 -11.57 -8.12
N TRP A 110 -28.80 -10.58 -9.03
CA TRP A 110 -27.59 -9.82 -9.42
C TRP A 110 -27.51 -8.41 -8.84
N LEU A 111 -28.52 -7.99 -8.09
CA LEU A 111 -28.63 -6.60 -7.63
C LEU A 111 -27.79 -6.36 -6.37
N PHE A 112 -26.68 -5.64 -6.53
CA PHE A 112 -25.77 -5.24 -5.46
C PHE A 112 -26.36 -4.08 -4.65
N LEU A 113 -27.45 -4.34 -3.91
CA LEU A 113 -28.10 -3.33 -3.08
C LEU A 113 -27.21 -2.93 -1.90
N GLN A 114 -27.18 -1.62 -1.68
CA GLN A 114 -26.51 -0.92 -0.59
C GLN A 114 -26.20 -1.80 0.62
N PRO A 115 -24.93 -2.20 0.80
CA PRO A 115 -24.62 -3.06 1.92
C PRO A 115 -24.57 -2.23 3.20
N ASP A 116 -24.94 -2.83 4.31
CA ASP A 116 -24.97 -2.17 5.61
C ASP A 116 -23.58 -1.60 5.97
N VAL A 117 -23.51 -0.33 6.37
CA VAL A 117 -22.27 0.34 6.77
C VAL A 117 -22.47 1.03 8.10
N VAL A 118 -21.51 0.81 8.99
CA VAL A 118 -21.42 1.62 10.20
C VAL A 118 -21.08 3.05 9.80
N ASP A 119 -21.87 4.00 10.29
CA ASP A 119 -21.58 5.40 10.06
C ASP A 119 -20.23 5.76 10.69
N CYS A 120 -19.33 6.19 9.81
CA CYS A 120 -18.00 6.64 10.15
C CYS A 120 -18.04 7.76 11.20
N SER A 121 -19.04 8.64 11.23
CA SER A 121 -19.08 9.76 12.17
C SER A 121 -19.14 9.32 13.65
N THR A 122 -19.71 8.13 13.90
CA THR A 122 -19.95 7.61 15.25
C THR A 122 -18.75 6.87 15.86
N VAL A 123 -17.75 6.53 15.05
CA VAL A 123 -16.61 5.70 15.48
C VAL A 123 -15.40 6.56 15.81
N ASP A 124 -15.05 6.58 17.09
CA ASP A 124 -13.81 7.19 17.61
C ASP A 124 -12.71 6.12 17.76
N LEU A 125 -11.64 6.25 16.98
CA LEU A 125 -10.52 5.30 16.98
C LEU A 125 -9.42 5.79 17.91
N LYS A 126 -9.32 5.17 19.10
CA LYS A 126 -8.29 5.45 20.10
C LYS A 126 -7.39 4.23 20.30
N TRP A 127 -6.09 4.42 20.10
CA TRP A 127 -5.07 3.40 20.37
C TRP A 127 -4.54 3.57 21.81
N SER A 128 -5.03 2.72 22.72
CA SER A 128 -4.61 2.68 24.13
C SER A 128 -3.33 1.84 24.34
N GLU A 129 -2.79 1.91 25.56
CA GLU A 129 -1.63 1.11 25.94
C GLU A 129 -2.00 -0.37 26.06
N PRO A 130 -1.14 -1.28 25.58
CA PRO A 130 -1.34 -2.70 25.77
C PRO A 130 -1.17 -3.05 27.25
N ASN A 131 -2.08 -3.85 27.78
CA ASN A 131 -1.94 -4.43 29.12
C ASN A 131 -1.04 -5.67 29.05
N GLU A 132 0.22 -5.53 29.49
CA GLU A 132 1.23 -6.59 29.38
C GLU A 132 0.86 -7.85 30.17
N ASP A 133 0.42 -7.68 31.42
CA ASP A 133 0.13 -8.81 32.32
C ASP A 133 -1.03 -9.65 31.79
N ALA A 134 -2.11 -8.98 31.36
CA ALA A 134 -3.27 -9.65 30.76
C ALA A 134 -2.90 -10.36 29.45
N LEU A 135 -2.01 -9.76 28.64
CA LEU A 135 -1.56 -10.36 27.39
C LEU A 135 -0.70 -11.60 27.65
N ILE A 136 0.20 -11.56 28.63
CA ILE A 136 1.04 -12.71 29.02
C ILE A 136 0.18 -13.84 29.56
N GLN A 137 -0.79 -13.53 30.43
CA GLN A 137 -1.72 -14.53 30.97
C GLN A 137 -2.49 -15.22 29.84
N PHE A 138 -3.11 -14.46 28.93
CA PHE A 138 -3.89 -15.04 27.84
C PHE A 138 -3.01 -15.82 26.84
N MET A 139 -1.90 -15.23 26.38
CA MET A 139 -1.08 -15.84 25.34
C MET A 139 -0.21 -16.99 25.83
N CYS A 140 0.32 -16.93 27.06
CA CYS A 140 1.24 -17.94 27.58
C CYS A 140 0.49 -19.02 28.36
N ALA A 141 -0.48 -18.66 29.22
CA ALA A 141 -1.19 -19.65 30.04
C ALA A 141 -2.28 -20.39 29.26
N GLU A 142 -3.10 -19.68 28.46
CA GLU A 142 -4.20 -20.32 27.72
C GLU A 142 -3.79 -20.80 26.34
N LYS A 143 -3.00 -20.00 25.61
CA LYS A 143 -2.63 -20.29 24.22
C LYS A 143 -1.25 -20.95 24.07
N GLN A 144 -0.53 -21.18 25.17
CA GLN A 144 0.76 -21.89 25.22
C GLN A 144 1.85 -21.32 24.30
N PHE A 145 1.86 -20.00 24.08
CA PHE A 145 2.96 -19.34 23.39
C PHE A 145 4.19 -19.16 24.30
N SER A 146 5.37 -19.05 23.69
CA SER A 146 6.61 -18.74 24.40
C SER A 146 6.53 -17.36 25.06
N GLU A 147 6.70 -17.33 26.38
CA GLU A 147 6.67 -16.10 27.18
C GLU A 147 7.70 -15.07 26.73
N ASP A 148 8.93 -15.52 26.43
CA ASP A 148 9.99 -14.65 25.91
C ASP A 148 9.60 -14.00 24.58
N ARG A 149 8.92 -14.73 23.70
CA ARG A 149 8.44 -14.21 22.41
C ARG A 149 7.37 -13.13 22.62
N ILE A 150 6.44 -13.34 23.55
CA ILE A 150 5.37 -12.38 23.84
C ILE A 150 5.92 -11.12 24.51
N LYS A 151 6.77 -11.25 25.54
CA LYS A 151 7.44 -10.12 26.20
C LYS A 151 8.24 -9.27 25.22
N ASN A 152 8.97 -9.91 24.30
CA ASN A 152 9.72 -9.20 23.25
C ASN A 152 8.79 -8.49 22.25
N GLY A 153 7.61 -9.06 21.97
CA GLY A 153 6.56 -8.42 21.18
C GLY A 153 6.01 -7.15 21.85
N CYS A 154 5.64 -7.23 23.12
CA CYS A 154 5.15 -6.08 23.90
C CYS A 154 6.16 -4.93 23.92
N LYS A 155 7.43 -5.23 24.20
CA LYS A 155 8.52 -4.24 24.19
C LYS A 155 8.66 -3.53 22.84
N LYS A 156 8.52 -4.26 21.73
CA LYS A 156 8.56 -3.67 20.37
C LYS A 156 7.38 -2.72 20.12
N ILE A 157 6.17 -3.10 20.53
CA ILE A 157 4.96 -2.27 20.38
C ILE A 157 5.11 -0.98 21.19
N LEU A 158 5.51 -1.07 22.46
CA LEU A 158 5.71 0.10 23.32
C LEU A 158 6.78 1.05 22.78
N LYS A 159 7.91 0.50 22.31
CA LYS A 159 8.97 1.30 21.69
C LYS A 159 8.50 2.00 20.41
N SER A 160 7.70 1.32 19.58
CA SER A 160 7.15 1.94 18.35
C SER A 160 6.17 3.07 18.63
N ARG A 161 5.49 3.04 19.79
CA ARG A 161 4.52 4.05 20.21
C ARG A 161 5.15 5.34 20.76
N GLN A 162 6.38 5.26 21.27
CA GLN A 162 7.14 6.42 21.78
C GLN A 162 7.73 7.32 20.67
N GLY A 163 7.31 7.14 19.41
CA GLY A 163 7.67 8.06 18.32
C GLY A 163 7.28 9.50 18.67
N SER A 164 8.17 10.46 18.40
CA SER A 164 8.02 11.84 18.83
C SER A 164 6.65 12.41 18.45
N THR A 165 5.99 13.08 19.40
CA THR A 165 4.67 13.71 19.25
C THR A 165 4.58 14.65 18.04
N GLN A 166 5.73 15.10 17.56
CA GLN A 166 5.93 15.80 16.29
C GLN A 166 6.82 14.95 15.38
N GLY A 167 6.29 14.50 14.24
CA GLY A 167 7.07 13.75 13.25
C GLY A 167 8.17 14.63 12.63
N ARG A 168 9.41 14.10 12.55
CA ARG A 168 10.49 14.76 11.80
C ARG A 168 10.31 14.52 10.30
N LEU A 169 10.78 15.44 9.47
CA LEU A 169 10.75 15.27 8.01
C LEU A 169 11.50 14.03 7.56
N ASP A 170 12.58 13.66 8.26
CA ASP A 170 13.35 12.43 8.03
C ASP A 170 12.53 11.14 8.24
N THR A 171 11.40 11.22 8.95
CA THR A 171 10.48 10.09 9.14
C THR A 171 9.59 9.87 7.90
N PHE A 172 9.36 10.91 7.10
CA PHE A 172 8.53 10.83 5.89
C PHE A 172 9.36 10.66 4.61
N PHE A 173 10.54 11.27 4.55
CA PHE A 173 11.39 11.25 3.36
C PHE A 173 12.67 10.48 3.63
N THR A 174 12.97 9.54 2.74
CA THR A 174 14.27 8.88 2.73
C THR A 174 15.34 9.88 2.32
N ILE A 175 16.36 10.07 3.16
CA ILE A 175 17.43 11.06 2.91
C ILE A 175 18.21 10.67 1.66
N THR A 176 18.09 11.50 0.61
CA THR A 176 18.79 11.33 -0.67
C THR A 176 20.13 12.07 -0.64
N GLY A 177 21.04 11.62 0.22
CA GLY A 177 22.43 12.11 0.30
C GLY A 177 22.58 13.57 0.75
N SER A 178 23.81 13.92 1.16
CA SER A 178 24.20 15.28 1.54
C SER A 178 24.86 15.96 0.34
N LEU A 179 24.28 17.07 -0.13
CA LEU A 179 24.91 17.92 -1.14
C LEU A 179 26.05 18.73 -0.51
N SER A 180 27.23 18.13 -0.36
CA SER A 180 28.42 18.87 0.06
C SER A 180 28.96 19.70 -1.11
N SER A 181 28.59 20.97 -1.18
CA SER A 181 29.23 21.92 -2.08
C SER A 181 30.61 22.28 -1.51
N LYS A 182 31.66 21.64 -2.04
CA LYS A 182 33.05 22.01 -1.74
C LYS A 182 33.34 23.34 -2.41
N ARG A 183 33.35 24.43 -1.63
CA ARG A 183 33.73 25.78 -2.09
C ARG A 183 35.15 25.71 -2.66
N LYS A 184 35.32 25.95 -3.97
CA LYS A 184 36.65 26.17 -4.56
C LYS A 184 37.21 27.47 -3.98
N GLU A 185 38.36 27.39 -3.31
CA GLU A 185 39.18 28.56 -3.02
C GLU A 185 39.66 29.19 -4.34
N PRO A 186 39.75 30.52 -4.43
CA PRO A 186 40.19 31.19 -5.65
C PRO A 186 41.68 30.93 -5.88
N GLU A 187 42.04 30.45 -7.09
CA GLU A 187 43.43 30.28 -7.50
C GLU A 187 44.15 31.63 -7.55
N THR A 188 45.16 31.81 -6.69
CA THR A 188 46.17 32.85 -6.84
C THR A 188 47.15 32.46 -7.94
N LYS A 189 47.03 33.09 -9.12
CA LYS A 189 48.00 33.01 -10.21
C LYS A 189 49.11 34.07 -10.05
N GLY A 190 50.37 33.62 -10.16
CA GLY A 190 51.58 34.41 -10.45
C GLY A 190 52.62 34.36 -9.32
N SER A 191 53.93 34.23 -9.52
CA SER A 191 54.76 34.23 -10.73
C SER A 191 56.19 33.70 -10.43
N ASN A 192 56.73 32.91 -11.36
CA ASN A 192 58.12 32.72 -11.81
C ASN A 192 59.37 32.49 -10.90
N LYS A 193 60.10 31.40 -11.25
CA LYS A 193 61.57 31.12 -11.28
C LYS A 193 62.42 31.30 -10.01
N LYS A 194 63.14 30.23 -9.59
CA LYS A 194 64.54 29.90 -9.99
C LYS A 194 65.11 28.67 -9.25
N LYS A 195 65.95 27.93 -10.00
CA LYS A 195 67.13 27.13 -9.61
C LYS A 195 66.99 25.63 -9.25
N GLN A 196 67.50 24.87 -10.21
CA GLN A 196 67.95 23.47 -10.25
C GLN A 196 69.07 23.18 -9.22
N LYS A 197 69.04 21.98 -8.58
CA LYS A 197 70.23 21.16 -8.26
C LYS A 197 69.85 19.76 -7.72
N THR A 198 70.15 18.75 -8.56
CA THR A 198 70.79 17.45 -8.29
C THR A 198 70.72 16.79 -6.88
N GLY A 199 70.38 15.49 -6.85
CA GLY A 199 71.08 14.52 -5.99
C GLY A 199 70.26 13.38 -5.37
N ALA A 200 70.53 12.15 -5.86
CA ALA A 200 70.56 10.86 -5.17
C ALA A 200 69.26 10.15 -4.68
N THR A 201 69.33 8.82 -4.84
CA THR A 201 68.29 7.78 -4.78
C THR A 201 68.16 7.14 -3.36
N PRO A 202 67.48 5.98 -3.15
CA PRO A 202 66.20 5.85 -2.43
C PRO A 202 66.30 5.15 -1.04
N GLY A 203 65.31 5.33 -0.17
CA GLY A 203 65.26 4.70 1.17
C GLY A 203 63.90 4.08 1.52
N LYS A 204 63.86 2.74 1.54
CA LYS A 204 62.79 1.85 2.00
C LYS A 204 62.55 1.93 3.52
N PHE A 205 61.37 1.43 3.94
CA PHE A 205 61.06 0.78 5.25
C PHE A 205 60.87 1.70 6.47
N LYS A 206 60.04 1.41 7.50
CA LYS A 206 59.04 0.37 7.79
C LYS A 206 58.19 0.85 8.97
N LYS A 207 57.00 0.24 9.05
CA LYS A 207 55.98 0.22 10.11
C LYS A 207 56.52 0.00 11.54
N GLY A 208 55.84 0.59 12.52
CA GLY A 208 55.76 0.13 13.92
C GLY A 208 55.02 1.19 14.76
N LYS A 209 54.27 0.87 15.79
CA LYS A 209 53.61 -0.35 16.26
C LYS A 209 52.43 0.16 17.09
#